data_AF-A0A8H2VNQ3-F1
#
_entry.id   AF-A0A8H2VNQ3-F1
#
_cell.length_a   1.000
_cell.length_b   1.000
_cell.length_c   1.000
_cell.angle_alpha   90.00
_cell.angle_beta   90.00
_cell.angle_gamma   90.00
#
_symmetry.space_group_name_H-M   'P 1'
#
loop_
_entity.id
_entity.type
_entity.pdbx_description
1 polymer ?
#
loop_
_entity_poly.entity_id
_entity_poly.type
_entity_poly.pdbx_seq_one_letter_code
_entity_poly.pdbx_strand_id
1 'polypeptide(L)'
;MMARIYGQANRVIVYLGKAADDSDLALESIRIGAEGENFISDFVDYNMAGKSFLELLKRPWFQRIWVLQEVGLARSIHILCSSEEIDGYTFCLGISELKFFFEDSPHLQSLIRATIYMIRGSIFRPKHTLSPLRDLPLCELIDMYHGHKATIRHDKLYALLGMCSDNLSSTGLLPDYTISWKTLFKGLSSLSFVKRYP
;
A
#
# COMPACT_ATOMS: atom_id res chain seq x y z
N MET A 1 -17.14 3.54 6.90
CA MET A 1 -16.25 4.01 5.81
C MET A 1 -15.05 3.07 5.68
N MET A 2 -14.40 3.00 4.51
CA MET A 2 -13.33 2.08 4.11
C MET A 2 -12.33 1.69 5.21
N ALA A 3 -11.84 2.65 5.99
CA ALA A 3 -10.92 2.39 7.09
C ALA A 3 -11.46 1.36 8.11
N ARG A 4 -12.76 1.41 8.43
CA ARG A 4 -13.40 0.43 9.32
C ARG A 4 -13.51 -0.94 8.66
N ILE A 5 -13.72 -1.01 7.35
CA ILE A 5 -13.84 -2.28 6.62
C ILE A 5 -12.53 -3.05 6.74
N TYR A 6 -11.41 -2.44 6.33
CA TYR A 6 -10.11 -3.11 6.39
C TYR A 6 -9.59 -3.29 7.82
N GLY A 7 -9.84 -2.33 8.71
CA GLY A 7 -9.43 -2.43 10.12
C GLY A 7 -10.19 -3.46 10.95
N GLN A 8 -11.39 -3.85 10.53
CA GLN A 8 -12.22 -4.86 11.21
C GLN A 8 -12.28 -6.20 10.45
N ALA A 9 -11.81 -6.25 9.21
CA ALA A 9 -11.72 -7.48 8.45
C ALA A 9 -10.81 -8.49 9.16
N ASN A 10 -11.24 -9.75 9.19
CA ASN A 10 -10.39 -10.85 9.66
C ASN A 10 -9.19 -11.08 8.72
N ARG A 11 -9.42 -10.88 7.42
CA ARG A 11 -8.44 -11.04 6.35
C ARG A 11 -8.74 -10.06 5.21
N VAL A 12 -7.70 -9.47 4.64
CA VAL A 12 -7.78 -8.68 3.41
C VAL A 12 -7.12 -9.46 2.29
N ILE A 13 -7.86 -9.67 1.20
CA ILE A 13 -7.34 -10.28 -0.02
C ILE A 13 -6.94 -9.15 -0.97
N VAL A 14 -5.66 -9.10 -1.30
CA VAL A 14 -5.09 -8.23 -2.33
C VAL A 14 -5.14 -8.97 -3.65
N TYR A 15 -6.11 -8.63 -4.50
CA TYR A 15 -6.23 -9.24 -5.82
C TYR A 15 -5.44 -8.43 -6.86
N LEU A 16 -4.37 -9.02 -7.38
CA LEU A 16 -3.50 -8.38 -8.37
C LEU A 16 -4.02 -8.54 -9.81
N GLY A 17 -5.09 -9.30 -10.03
CA GLY A 17 -5.67 -9.53 -11.37
C GLY A 17 -5.50 -10.96 -11.86
N LYS A 18 -5.78 -11.17 -13.15
CA LYS A 18 -5.61 -12.47 -13.84
C LYS A 18 -4.13 -12.78 -14.08
N ALA A 19 -3.84 -14.03 -14.44
CA ALA A 19 -2.52 -14.44 -14.90
C ALA A 19 -2.17 -13.68 -16.18
N ALA A 20 -1.03 -13.00 -16.14
CA ALA A 20 -0.47 -12.20 -17.23
C ALA A 20 0.98 -11.84 -16.88
N ASP A 21 1.82 -11.63 -17.90
CA ASP A 21 3.21 -11.19 -17.75
C ASP A 21 4.04 -12.10 -16.84
N ASP A 22 3.80 -13.42 -16.97
CA ASP A 22 4.44 -14.47 -16.17
C ASP A 22 4.26 -14.28 -14.66
N SER A 23 3.10 -13.77 -14.23
CA SER A 23 2.80 -13.51 -12.82
C SER A 23 2.91 -14.72 -11.90
N ASP A 24 2.68 -15.92 -12.43
CA ASP A 24 2.78 -17.16 -11.66
C ASP A 24 4.25 -17.45 -11.35
N LEU A 25 5.14 -17.28 -12.34
CA LEU A 25 6.59 -17.31 -12.17
C LEU A 25 7.06 -16.21 -11.20
N ALA A 26 6.49 -15.00 -11.30
CA ALA A 26 6.82 -13.90 -10.40
C ALA A 26 6.48 -14.21 -8.94
N LEU A 27 5.30 -14.78 -8.68
CA LEU A 27 4.90 -15.19 -7.32
C LEU A 27 5.75 -16.34 -6.80
N GLU A 28 6.09 -17.31 -7.64
CA GLU A 28 6.98 -18.42 -7.25
C GLU A 28 8.39 -17.91 -6.91
N SER A 29 8.91 -16.97 -7.70
CA SER A 29 10.18 -16.29 -7.41
C SER A 29 10.16 -15.60 -6.05
N ILE A 30 9.04 -14.95 -5.72
CA ILE A 30 8.87 -14.31 -4.41
C ILE A 30 8.83 -15.36 -3.29
N ARG A 31 8.23 -16.53 -3.49
CA ARG A 31 8.24 -17.62 -2.49
C ARG A 31 9.64 -18.13 -2.24
N ILE A 32 10.37 -18.51 -3.29
CA ILE A 32 11.75 -19.00 -3.20
C ILE A 32 12.64 -17.96 -2.52
N GLY A 33 12.52 -16.68 -2.93
CA GLY A 33 13.26 -15.59 -2.30
C GLY A 33 12.93 -15.42 -0.81
N ALA A 34 11.69 -15.69 -0.40
CA ALA A 34 11.28 -15.60 1.00
C ALA A 34 11.85 -16.72 1.88
N GLU A 35 12.18 -17.88 1.30
CA GLU A 35 12.77 -19.02 2.00
C GLU A 35 14.27 -18.81 2.33
N GLY A 36 14.90 -17.81 1.73
CA GLY A 36 16.30 -17.49 1.96
C GLY A 36 17.27 -18.51 1.35
N GLU A 37 16.78 -19.38 0.48
CA GLU A 37 17.62 -20.25 -0.36
C GLU A 37 18.44 -19.38 -1.32
N ASN A 38 19.50 -19.94 -1.93
CA ASN A 38 20.34 -19.24 -2.90
C ASN A 38 19.51 -18.90 -4.15
N PHE A 39 18.71 -17.84 -4.04
CA PHE A 39 17.78 -17.34 -5.05
C PHE A 39 18.44 -17.20 -6.44
N ILE A 40 19.75 -16.92 -6.44
CA ILE A 40 20.56 -16.70 -7.63
C ILE A 40 20.98 -18.01 -8.31
N SER A 41 21.11 -19.14 -7.60
CA SER A 41 21.55 -20.42 -8.19
C SER A 41 20.42 -21.24 -8.81
N ASP A 42 19.21 -21.12 -8.26
CA ASP A 42 18.11 -22.05 -8.60
C ASP A 42 17.20 -21.52 -9.73
N PHE A 43 17.37 -20.26 -10.12
CA PHE A 43 16.65 -19.68 -11.24
C PHE A 43 17.35 -19.94 -12.58
N VAL A 44 16.71 -20.78 -13.39
CA VAL A 44 17.14 -21.14 -14.75
C VAL A 44 17.19 -19.93 -15.71
N ASP A 45 16.58 -18.80 -15.35
CA ASP A 45 16.76 -17.51 -16.04
C ASP A 45 16.48 -16.31 -15.12
N TYR A 46 17.54 -15.80 -14.48
CA TYR A 46 17.50 -14.61 -13.62
C TYR A 46 16.88 -13.38 -14.29
N ASN A 47 17.08 -13.22 -15.60
CA ASN A 47 16.54 -12.08 -16.34
C ASN A 47 15.03 -12.20 -16.55
N MET A 48 14.55 -13.42 -16.85
CA MET A 48 13.12 -13.69 -16.99
C MET A 48 12.38 -13.52 -15.66
N ALA A 49 12.93 -14.05 -14.56
CA ALA A 49 12.36 -13.87 -13.22
C ALA A 49 12.34 -12.39 -12.79
N GLY A 50 13.42 -11.66 -13.07
CA GLY A 50 13.48 -10.21 -12.83
C GLY A 50 12.41 -9.43 -13.57
N LYS A 51 12.19 -9.77 -14.85
CA LYS A 51 11.17 -9.13 -15.68
C LYS A 51 9.75 -9.43 -15.19
N SER A 52 9.42 -10.69 -14.92
CA SER A 52 8.09 -11.08 -14.46
C SER A 52 7.76 -10.44 -13.10
N PHE A 53 8.73 -10.41 -12.20
CA PHE A 53 8.66 -9.72 -10.91
C PHE A 53 8.41 -8.21 -11.09
N LEU A 54 9.17 -7.55 -11.96
CA LEU A 54 9.00 -6.12 -12.22
C LEU A 54 7.62 -5.81 -12.80
N GLU A 55 7.11 -6.62 -13.73
CA GLU A 55 5.77 -6.44 -14.30
C GLU A 55 4.66 -6.65 -13.25
N LEU A 56 4.84 -7.61 -12.33
CA LEU A 56 3.92 -7.80 -11.20
C LEU A 56 3.84 -6.54 -10.33
N LEU A 57 4.97 -5.91 -10.00
CA LEU A 57 5.01 -4.69 -9.17
C LEU A 57 4.48 -3.45 -9.88
N LYS A 58 4.54 -3.41 -11.22
CA LYS A 58 3.93 -2.34 -12.02
C LYS A 58 2.41 -2.41 -12.06
N ARG A 59 1.78 -3.48 -11.55
CA ARG A 59 0.32 -3.62 -11.62
C ARG A 59 -0.42 -2.45 -10.95
N PRO A 60 -1.61 -2.06 -11.46
CA PRO A 60 -2.32 -0.87 -10.99
C PRO A 60 -2.61 -0.85 -9.49
N TRP A 61 -2.73 -2.01 -8.85
CA TRP A 61 -3.00 -2.13 -7.42
C TRP A 61 -1.95 -1.40 -6.56
N PHE A 62 -0.66 -1.63 -6.82
CA PHE A 62 0.46 -0.99 -6.09
C PHE A 62 0.50 0.53 -6.26
N GLN A 63 -0.13 1.06 -7.30
CA GLN A 63 -0.09 2.47 -7.62
C GLN A 63 -1.24 3.26 -7.01
N ARG A 64 -2.30 2.60 -6.52
CA ARG A 64 -3.52 3.27 -6.03
C ARG A 64 -3.32 3.85 -4.64
N ILE A 65 -3.83 5.05 -4.37
CA ILE A 65 -3.81 5.63 -3.01
C ILE A 65 -4.58 4.77 -1.99
N TRP A 66 -5.60 4.04 -2.42
CA TRP A 66 -6.40 3.18 -1.54
C TRP A 66 -5.62 1.98 -0.99
N VAL A 67 -4.50 1.60 -1.61
CA VAL A 67 -3.60 0.55 -1.09
C VAL A 67 -3.22 0.82 0.37
N LEU A 68 -3.05 2.10 0.73
CA LEU A 68 -2.61 2.51 2.05
C LEU A 68 -3.61 2.11 3.14
N GLN A 69 -4.92 2.24 2.92
CA GLN A 69 -5.91 1.75 3.87
C GLN A 69 -6.11 0.25 3.78
N GLU A 70 -6.08 -0.29 2.56
CA GLU A 70 -6.26 -1.73 2.29
C GLU A 70 -5.26 -2.55 3.10
N VAL A 71 -3.96 -2.20 3.05
CA VAL A 71 -2.92 -2.93 3.76
C VAL A 71 -2.43 -2.26 5.03
N GLY A 72 -2.60 -0.96 5.21
CA GLY A 72 -2.19 -0.22 6.41
C GLY A 72 -3.10 -0.41 7.61
N LEU A 73 -4.33 -0.92 7.41
CA LEU A 73 -5.28 -1.18 8.48
C LEU A 73 -5.59 -2.68 8.68
N ALA A 74 -5.29 -3.52 7.68
CA ALA A 74 -5.50 -4.96 7.75
C ALA A 74 -4.68 -5.65 8.85
N ARG A 75 -5.09 -6.85 9.28
CA ARG A 75 -4.35 -7.63 10.29
C ARG A 75 -3.78 -8.93 9.74
N SER A 76 -4.42 -9.45 8.70
CA SER A 76 -3.98 -10.59 7.91
C SER A 76 -4.19 -10.20 6.46
N ILE A 77 -3.15 -10.34 5.65
CA ILE A 77 -3.12 -9.91 4.25
C ILE A 77 -2.67 -11.11 3.44
N HIS A 78 -3.45 -11.44 2.42
CA HIS A 78 -3.11 -12.48 1.46
C HIS A 78 -3.12 -11.86 0.08
N ILE A 79 -2.09 -12.14 -0.71
CA ILE A 79 -1.94 -11.62 -2.06
C ILE A 79 -2.32 -12.73 -3.02
N LEU A 80 -3.30 -12.44 -3.88
CA LEU A 80 -3.86 -13.36 -4.85
C LEU A 80 -3.59 -12.83 -6.25
N CYS A 81 -3.00 -13.65 -7.11
CA CYS A 81 -2.94 -13.41 -8.54
C CYS A 81 -3.42 -14.66 -9.26
N SER A 82 -4.50 -14.53 -10.05
CA SER A 82 -5.14 -15.70 -10.67
C SER A 82 -5.54 -16.77 -9.64
N SER A 83 -4.97 -17.98 -9.72
CA SER A 83 -5.14 -19.10 -8.80
C SER A 83 -4.10 -19.13 -7.66
N GLU A 84 -3.05 -18.31 -7.74
CA GLU A 84 -1.92 -18.35 -6.83
C GLU A 84 -2.10 -17.39 -5.66
N GLU A 85 -2.00 -17.91 -4.43
CA GLU A 85 -2.14 -17.15 -3.18
C GLU A 85 -0.88 -17.22 -2.33
N ILE A 86 -0.35 -16.07 -1.92
CA ILE A 86 0.81 -15.94 -1.03
C ILE A 86 0.47 -15.11 0.20
N ASP A 87 0.98 -15.51 1.36
CA ASP A 87 0.87 -14.71 2.59
C ASP A 87 1.62 -13.37 2.43
N GLY A 88 1.04 -12.30 2.97
CA GLY A 88 1.59 -10.95 2.85
C GLY A 88 2.98 -10.79 3.46
N TYR A 89 3.29 -11.50 4.55
CA TYR A 89 4.63 -11.48 5.16
C TYR A 89 5.64 -12.22 4.29
N THR A 90 5.30 -13.41 3.79
CA THR A 90 6.11 -14.16 2.81
C THR A 90 6.40 -13.30 1.58
N PHE A 91 5.37 -12.63 1.03
CA PHE A 91 5.55 -11.70 -0.09
C PHE A 91 6.57 -10.60 0.23
N CYS A 92 6.51 -10.02 1.44
CA CYS A 92 7.44 -8.98 1.85
C CYS A 92 8.89 -9.46 2.03
N LEU A 93 9.09 -10.70 2.46
CA LEU A 93 10.42 -11.31 2.53
C LEU A 93 11.01 -11.45 1.13
N GLY A 94 10.29 -12.09 0.20
CA GLY A 94 10.77 -12.26 -1.17
C GLY A 94 11.06 -10.94 -1.87
N ILE A 95 10.20 -9.93 -1.73
CA ILE A 95 10.44 -8.59 -2.32
C ILE A 95 11.74 -7.96 -1.79
N SER A 96 12.11 -8.22 -0.54
CA SER A 96 13.31 -7.64 0.07
C SER A 96 14.59 -8.22 -0.57
N GLU A 97 14.56 -9.48 -0.98
CA GLU A 97 15.66 -10.15 -1.70
C GLU A 97 15.71 -9.71 -3.18
N LEU A 98 14.56 -9.40 -3.78
CA LEU A 98 14.43 -9.07 -5.21
C LEU A 98 14.53 -7.57 -5.52
N LYS A 99 14.87 -6.75 -4.52
CA LYS A 99 14.87 -5.28 -4.63
C LYS A 99 15.74 -4.73 -5.77
N PHE A 100 16.81 -5.44 -6.11
CA PHE A 100 17.77 -5.01 -7.13
C PHE A 100 17.15 -4.97 -8.55
N PHE A 101 16.10 -5.74 -8.82
CA PHE A 101 15.44 -5.78 -10.14
C PHE A 101 14.66 -4.51 -10.50
N PHE A 102 14.43 -3.60 -9.54
CA PHE A 102 13.71 -2.34 -9.78
C PHE A 102 14.45 -1.12 -9.23
N GLU A 103 15.79 -1.22 -9.13
CA GLU A 103 16.65 -0.13 -8.68
C GLU A 103 16.58 1.13 -9.56
N ASP A 104 16.30 0.96 -10.85
CA ASP A 104 16.22 2.07 -11.82
C ASP A 104 14.87 2.82 -11.82
N SER A 105 13.92 2.44 -10.96
CA SER A 105 12.59 3.08 -10.89
C SER A 105 12.32 3.70 -9.52
N PRO A 106 12.80 4.93 -9.24
CA PRO A 106 12.66 5.56 -7.92
C PRO A 106 11.19 5.79 -7.53
N HIS A 107 10.32 6.06 -8.51
CA HIS A 107 8.89 6.20 -8.27
C HIS A 107 8.26 4.88 -7.83
N LEU A 108 8.53 3.79 -8.56
CA LEU A 108 8.01 2.46 -8.21
C LEU A 108 8.54 2.02 -6.85
N GLN A 109 9.83 2.21 -6.58
CA GLN A 109 10.41 1.92 -5.26
C GLN A 109 9.69 2.63 -4.13
N SER A 110 9.35 3.91 -4.30
CA SER A 110 8.63 4.66 -3.27
C SER A 110 7.25 4.06 -2.97
N LEU A 111 6.51 3.68 -4.01
CA LEU A 111 5.19 3.03 -3.89
C LEU A 111 5.29 1.65 -3.23
N ILE A 112 6.22 0.82 -3.70
CA ILE A 112 6.44 -0.53 -3.18
C ILE A 112 6.93 -0.47 -1.74
N ARG A 113 7.91 0.38 -1.42
CA ARG A 113 8.42 0.54 -0.05
C ARG A 113 7.32 0.91 0.94
N ALA A 114 6.46 1.86 0.58
CA ALA A 114 5.31 2.24 1.41
C ALA A 114 4.38 1.03 1.67
N THR A 115 4.04 0.31 0.60
CA THR A 115 3.14 -0.86 0.65
C THR A 115 3.75 -2.00 1.49
N ILE A 116 5.00 -2.36 1.24
CA ILE A 116 5.74 -3.41 1.97
C ILE A 116 5.87 -3.07 3.45
N TYR A 117 6.21 -1.82 3.79
CA TYR A 117 6.27 -1.38 5.18
C TYR A 117 4.94 -1.62 5.91
N MET A 118 3.81 -1.28 5.27
CA MET A 118 2.49 -1.48 5.85
C MET A 118 2.07 -2.94 5.93
N ILE A 119 2.40 -3.76 4.92
CA ILE A 119 2.08 -5.20 4.94
C ILE A 119 2.89 -5.89 6.06
N ARG A 120 4.21 -5.64 6.15
CA ARG A 120 5.06 -6.19 7.23
C ARG A 120 4.57 -5.80 8.61
N GLY A 121 4.09 -4.57 8.77
CA GLY A 121 3.53 -4.10 10.04
C GLY A 121 2.23 -4.78 10.46
N SER A 122 1.53 -5.47 9.56
CA SER A 122 0.19 -6.02 9.83
C SER A 122 0.17 -7.08 10.94
N ILE A 123 1.21 -7.91 11.02
CA ILE A 123 1.33 -8.99 12.01
C ILE A 123 1.46 -8.48 13.46
N PHE A 124 1.91 -7.23 13.63
CA PHE A 124 2.11 -6.60 14.94
C PHE A 124 0.88 -5.81 15.42
N ARG A 125 -0.21 -5.77 14.63
CA ARG A 125 -1.39 -4.93 14.95
C ARG A 125 -2.29 -5.60 16.01
N PRO A 126 -2.71 -4.88 17.06
CA PRO A 126 -3.60 -5.43 18.08
C PRO A 126 -4.99 -5.79 17.53
N LYS A 127 -5.60 -6.87 18.03
CA LYS A 127 -6.96 -7.32 17.64
C LYS A 127 -8.09 -6.35 18.01
N HIS A 128 -7.86 -5.42 18.93
CA HIS A 128 -8.89 -4.51 19.43
C HIS A 128 -8.55 -3.02 19.27
N THR A 129 -7.45 -2.69 18.60
CA THR A 129 -7.02 -1.30 18.38
C THR A 129 -6.99 -0.99 16.89
N LEU A 130 -7.39 0.23 16.53
CA LEU A 130 -7.26 0.74 15.17
C LEU A 130 -5.80 1.20 14.97
N SER A 131 -5.07 0.45 14.12
CA SER A 131 -3.69 0.59 13.59
C SER A 131 -2.75 1.72 14.07
N PRO A 132 -1.43 1.46 14.25
CA PRO A 132 -0.41 2.47 14.63
C PRO A 132 -0.15 3.59 13.61
N LEU A 133 -0.63 3.49 12.36
CA LEU A 133 -0.47 4.59 11.39
C LEU A 133 -1.22 5.87 11.79
N ARG A 134 -2.17 5.74 12.74
CA ARG A 134 -2.95 6.84 13.32
C ARG A 134 -2.17 7.80 14.20
N ASP A 135 -0.84 7.74 14.21
CA ASP A 135 -0.01 8.68 14.97
C ASP A 135 0.49 9.85 14.10
N LEU A 136 0.40 9.76 12.76
CA LEU A 136 0.87 10.80 11.85
C LEU A 136 -0.21 11.82 11.47
N PRO A 137 0.10 13.12 11.42
CA PRO A 137 -0.83 14.12 10.93
C PRO A 137 -1.05 13.97 9.42
N LEU A 138 -2.22 14.43 8.95
CA LEU A 138 -2.66 14.30 7.57
C LEU A 138 -1.70 14.96 6.58
N CYS A 139 -1.07 16.07 6.95
CA CYS A 139 -0.08 16.73 6.11
C CYS A 139 1.14 15.84 5.84
N GLU A 140 1.64 15.13 6.85
CA GLU A 140 2.78 14.22 6.69
C GLU A 140 2.37 13.02 5.82
N LEU A 141 1.17 12.48 6.01
CA LEU A 141 0.65 11.42 5.16
C LEU A 141 0.51 11.86 3.69
N ILE A 142 0.08 13.11 3.45
CA ILE A 142 0.02 13.68 2.09
C ILE A 142 1.43 13.76 1.52
N ASP A 143 2.39 14.32 2.26
CA ASP A 143 3.78 14.46 1.81
C ASP A 143 4.43 13.10 1.52
N MET A 144 4.17 12.09 2.35
CA MET A 144 4.69 10.74 2.17
C MET A 144 4.08 10.02 0.96
N TYR A 145 2.78 10.20 0.70
CA TYR A 145 2.04 9.32 -0.21
C TYR A 145 1.44 10.00 -1.44
N HIS A 146 1.69 11.29 -1.67
CA HIS A 146 1.20 12.04 -2.83
C HIS A 146 1.53 11.40 -4.19
N GLY A 147 2.55 10.53 -4.27
CA GLY A 147 2.90 9.77 -5.48
C GLY A 147 1.86 8.74 -5.93
N HIS A 148 1.04 8.20 -5.02
CA HIS A 148 0.06 7.14 -5.37
C HIS A 148 -1.11 7.70 -6.18
N LYS A 149 -1.45 7.08 -7.30
CA LYS A 149 -2.52 7.47 -8.22
C LYS A 149 -3.92 7.40 -7.61
N ALA A 150 -4.80 8.23 -8.15
CA ALA A 150 -6.23 8.21 -7.88
C ALA A 150 -7.00 8.59 -9.15
N THR A 151 -8.09 7.88 -9.42
CA THR A 151 -9.00 8.23 -10.52
C THR A 151 -9.76 9.51 -10.20
N ILE A 152 -10.27 9.63 -8.97
CA ILE A 152 -10.93 10.82 -8.46
C ILE A 152 -9.95 11.55 -7.55
N ARG A 153 -9.74 12.85 -7.81
CA ARG A 153 -8.74 13.64 -7.06
C ARG A 153 -9.01 13.68 -5.54
N HIS A 154 -10.27 13.59 -5.11
CA HIS A 154 -10.69 13.51 -3.71
C HIS A 154 -10.06 12.34 -2.96
N ASP A 155 -9.82 11.21 -3.63
CA ASP A 155 -9.23 10.02 -3.00
C ASP A 155 -7.82 10.26 -2.50
N LYS A 156 -7.07 11.19 -3.11
CA LYS A 156 -5.75 11.61 -2.61
C LYS A 156 -5.80 12.10 -1.16
N LEU A 157 -6.96 12.60 -0.74
CA LEU A 157 -7.21 12.99 0.63
C LEU A 157 -7.97 11.91 1.42
N TYR A 158 -9.08 11.43 0.87
CA TYR A 158 -10.00 10.55 1.60
C TYR A 158 -9.39 9.19 1.95
N ALA A 159 -8.45 8.70 1.14
CA ALA A 159 -7.68 7.51 1.48
C ALA A 159 -6.72 7.73 2.66
N LEU A 160 -6.44 8.96 3.07
CA LEU A 160 -5.54 9.25 4.19
C LEU A 160 -6.27 9.57 5.50
N LEU A 161 -7.53 10.05 5.42
CA LEU A 161 -8.32 10.42 6.62
C LEU A 161 -8.51 9.27 7.62
N GLY A 162 -8.60 8.03 7.12
CA GLY A 162 -8.74 6.85 7.96
C GLY A 162 -7.47 6.47 8.73
N MET A 163 -6.36 7.09 8.38
CA MET A 163 -5.01 6.79 8.84
C MET A 163 -4.37 7.93 9.60
N CYS A 164 -4.91 9.16 9.58
CA CYS A 164 -4.29 10.29 10.28
C CYS A 164 -4.63 10.34 11.78
N SER A 165 -3.77 10.99 12.55
CA SER A 165 -3.96 11.31 13.97
C SER A 165 -4.86 12.50 14.24
N ASP A 166 -5.14 13.30 13.20
CA ASP A 166 -5.92 14.53 13.34
C ASP A 166 -7.34 14.25 13.84
N ASN A 167 -7.77 15.02 14.84
CA ASN A 167 -9.17 15.07 15.23
C ASN A 167 -9.97 15.85 14.18
N LEU A 168 -10.45 15.14 13.16
CA LEU A 168 -11.23 15.70 12.06
C LEU A 168 -12.71 15.92 12.40
N SER A 169 -13.14 15.58 13.62
CA SER A 169 -14.54 15.72 14.05
C SER A 169 -15.03 17.17 14.00
N SER A 170 -14.13 18.13 14.23
CA SER A 170 -14.41 19.57 14.21
C SER A 170 -14.24 20.22 12.83
N THR A 171 -13.71 19.49 11.85
CA THR A 171 -13.30 20.07 10.56
C THR A 171 -14.30 19.82 9.44
N GLY A 172 -15.28 18.94 9.67
CA GLY A 172 -16.24 18.54 8.63
C GLY A 172 -15.60 17.81 7.46
N LEU A 173 -14.32 17.40 7.56
CA LEU A 173 -13.63 16.59 6.55
C LEU A 173 -14.08 15.14 6.64
N LEU A 174 -15.34 14.92 6.29
CA LEU A 174 -15.85 13.60 5.97
C LEU A 174 -15.78 13.42 4.45
N PRO A 175 -15.61 12.18 3.97
CA PRO A 175 -15.66 11.93 2.55
C PRO A 175 -17.00 12.30 1.95
N ASP A 176 -16.97 13.31 1.09
CA ASP A 176 -18.11 13.83 0.35
C ASP A 176 -17.66 14.09 -1.09
N TYR A 177 -18.14 13.28 -2.02
CA TYR A 177 -17.78 13.42 -3.43
C TYR A 177 -18.65 14.45 -4.16
N THR A 178 -19.61 15.08 -3.48
CA THR A 178 -20.48 16.11 -4.07
C THR A 178 -19.84 17.49 -4.04
N ILE A 179 -18.89 17.73 -3.11
CA ILE A 179 -18.15 18.99 -3.05
C ILE A 179 -17.06 19.03 -4.13
N SER A 180 -16.71 20.24 -4.56
CA SER A 180 -15.61 20.42 -5.51
C SER A 180 -14.25 20.22 -4.85
N TRP A 181 -13.25 19.79 -5.63
CA TRP A 181 -11.87 19.70 -5.16
C TRP A 181 -11.34 21.03 -4.59
N LYS A 182 -11.73 22.16 -5.20
CA LYS A 182 -11.33 23.51 -4.75
C LYS A 182 -11.87 23.82 -3.36
N THR A 183 -13.12 23.42 -3.09
CA THR A 183 -13.75 23.58 -1.78
C THR A 183 -13.05 22.71 -0.74
N LEU A 184 -12.82 21.44 -1.07
CA LEU A 184 -12.13 20.49 -0.17
C LEU A 184 -10.71 20.98 0.17
N PHE A 185 -9.95 21.41 -0.84
CA PHE A 185 -8.58 21.86 -0.66
C PHE A 185 -8.47 23.13 0.19
N LYS A 186 -9.42 24.06 0.09
CA LYS A 186 -9.47 25.25 0.97
C LYS A 186 -9.66 24.87 2.44
N GLY A 187 -10.55 23.91 2.73
CA GLY A 187 -10.77 23.41 4.09
C GLY A 187 -9.52 22.74 4.70
N LEU A 188 -8.71 22.11 3.86
CA LEU A 188 -7.38 21.58 4.21
C LEU A 188 -6.38 22.68 4.58
N SER A 189 -6.27 23.73 3.76
CA SER A 189 -5.32 24.82 4.01
C SER A 189 -5.55 25.49 5.36
N SER A 190 -6.81 25.67 5.77
CA SER A 190 -7.15 26.19 7.09
C SER A 190 -6.67 25.31 8.25
N LEU A 191 -6.45 24.01 8.05
CA LEU A 191 -5.94 23.10 9.08
C LEU A 191 -4.41 23.14 9.21
N SER A 192 -3.71 23.20 8.07
CA SER A 192 -2.24 23.23 8.06
C SER A 192 -1.67 24.52 8.67
N PHE A 193 -2.38 25.65 8.54
CA PHE A 193 -1.95 26.92 9.13
C PHE A 193 -2.10 26.95 10.66
N VAL A 194 -3.11 26.27 11.22
CA VAL A 194 -3.37 26.25 12.67
C VAL A 194 -2.39 25.33 13.42
N LYS A 195 -1.80 24.33 12.74
CA LYS A 195 -0.90 23.36 13.39
C LYS A 195 0.59 23.64 13.22
N ARG A 196 0.99 24.45 12.23
CA ARG A 196 2.42 24.71 11.95
C ARG A 196 3.01 25.88 12.74
N TYR A 197 2.17 26.67 13.41
CA TYR A 197 2.56 27.75 14.31
C TYR A 197 1.63 27.75 15.54
N PRO A 198 2.06 27.18 16.68
CA PRO A 198 1.39 27.40 17.96
C PRO A 198 1.55 28.84 18.45
#